data_AF-A0A7K2MM21-F1
#
_entry.id   AF-A0A7K2MM21-F1
#
_cell.length_a   1.000
_cell.length_b   1.000
_cell.length_c   1.000
_cell.angle_alpha   90.00
_cell.angle_beta   90.00
_cell.angle_gamma   90.00
#
_symmetry.space_group_name_H-M   'P 1'
#
loop_
_entity.id
_entity.type
_entity.pdbx_description
1 polymer ?
#
loop_
_entity_poly.entity_id
_entity_poly.type
_entity_poly.pdbx_seq_one_letter_code
_entity_poly.pdbx_strand_id
1 'polypeptide(L)'
;GLGLLDADALLRQVYEAARVISYAGDVTWREVGRVLRARSVRPRLRAMMSGRNGGKPAAERSPLAEGVVEQDGEVVLARAARPERDPVLPLRAAAAAAQA
;
A
#
# COMPACT_ATOMS: atom_id res chain seq x y z
N GLY A 1 -12.14 -23.11 35.97
CA GLY A 1 -12.51 -23.03 34.54
C GLY A 1 -12.32 -21.60 34.07
N LEU A 2 -12.01 -21.38 32.79
CA LEU A 2 -11.61 -20.09 32.19
C LEU A 2 -12.72 -18.99 32.17
N GLY A 3 -13.76 -19.09 32.99
CA GLY A 3 -14.84 -18.08 33.06
C GLY A 3 -15.75 -17.99 31.82
N LEU A 4 -15.71 -18.98 30.93
CA LEU A 4 -16.48 -19.04 29.69
C LEU A 4 -17.60 -20.08 29.77
N LEU A 5 -18.71 -19.80 29.09
CA LEU A 5 -19.94 -20.60 29.12
C LEU A 5 -19.75 -22.01 28.52
N ASP A 6 -18.91 -22.15 27.47
CA ASP A 6 -18.59 -23.42 26.82
C ASP A 6 -17.30 -23.34 25.94
N ALA A 7 -16.94 -24.45 25.31
CA ALA A 7 -15.78 -24.57 24.42
C ALA A 7 -15.92 -23.74 23.13
N ASP A 8 -17.14 -23.57 22.61
CA ASP A 8 -17.40 -22.78 21.41
C ASP A 8 -17.17 -21.29 21.66
N ALA A 9 -17.51 -20.79 22.84
CA ALA A 9 -17.20 -19.43 23.28
C ALA A 9 -15.68 -19.18 23.33
N LEU A 10 -14.92 -20.17 23.83
CA LEU A 10 -13.46 -20.09 23.84
C LEU A 10 -12.89 -20.09 22.42
N LEU A 11 -13.34 -21.00 21.55
CA LEU A 11 -12.90 -21.06 20.16
C LEU A 11 -13.18 -19.74 19.44
N ARG A 12 -14.38 -19.18 19.58
CA ARG A 12 -14.74 -17.89 18.97
C ARG A 12 -13.82 -16.77 19.44
N GLN A 13 -13.54 -16.67 20.74
CA GLN A 13 -12.64 -15.65 21.27
C GLN A 13 -11.21 -15.79 20.74
N VAL A 14 -10.71 -17.03 20.64
CA VAL A 14 -9.39 -17.30 20.05
C VAL A 14 -9.35 -16.91 18.57
N TYR A 15 -10.38 -17.24 17.80
CA TYR A 15 -10.47 -16.85 16.38
C TYR A 15 -10.48 -15.33 16.19
N GLU A 16 -11.24 -14.60 17.00
CA GLU A 16 -11.28 -13.14 16.93
C GLU A 16 -9.91 -12.54 17.29
N ALA A 17 -9.28 -13.03 18.36
CA ALA A 17 -7.94 -12.58 18.74
C ALA A 17 -6.91 -12.89 17.65
N ALA A 18 -6.94 -14.10 17.08
CA ALA A 18 -6.06 -14.50 15.99
C ALA A 18 -6.25 -13.62 14.75
N ARG A 19 -7.50 -13.34 14.36
CA ARG A 19 -7.82 -12.45 13.23
C ARG A 19 -7.24 -11.05 13.42
N VAL A 20 -7.38 -10.49 14.62
CA VAL A 20 -6.82 -9.17 14.96
C VAL A 20 -5.29 -9.19 14.89
N ILE A 21 -4.66 -10.21 15.46
CA ILE A 21 -3.19 -10.35 15.46
C ILE A 21 -2.65 -10.50 14.03
N SER A 22 -3.26 -11.38 13.22
CA SER A 22 -2.85 -11.57 11.82
C SER A 22 -2.98 -10.27 11.03
N TYR A 23 -4.11 -9.57 11.15
CA TYR A 23 -4.31 -8.29 10.48
C TYR A 23 -3.28 -7.24 10.92
N ALA A 24 -3.07 -7.10 12.22
CA ALA A 24 -2.09 -6.16 12.75
C ALA A 24 -0.66 -6.49 12.28
N GLY A 25 -0.31 -7.78 12.23
CA GLY A 25 0.96 -8.26 11.69
C GLY A 25 1.13 -7.89 10.22
N ASP A 26 0.15 -8.19 9.38
CA ASP A 26 0.18 -7.89 7.94
C ASP A 26 0.33 -6.39 7.67
N VAL A 27 -0.43 -5.55 8.37
CA VAL A 27 -0.35 -4.08 8.23
C VAL A 27 1.01 -3.58 8.72
N THR A 28 1.49 -4.06 9.87
CA THR A 28 2.79 -3.65 10.41
C THR A 28 3.93 -3.97 9.43
N TRP A 29 3.91 -5.15 8.83
CA TRP A 29 4.95 -5.56 7.89
C TRP A 29 4.92 -4.81 6.56
N ARG A 30 3.72 -4.46 6.06
CA ARG A 30 3.60 -3.53 4.93
C ARG A 30 4.18 -2.16 5.25
N GLU A 31 3.85 -1.59 6.42
CA GLU A 31 4.35 -0.27 6.81
C GLU A 31 5.86 -0.26 7.04
N VAL A 32 6.42 -1.30 7.66
CA VAL A 32 7.88 -1.45 7.79
C VAL A 32 8.53 -1.52 6.41
N GLY A 33 7.98 -2.30 5.49
CA GLY A 33 8.44 -2.35 4.10
C GLY A 33 8.42 -0.96 3.43
N ARG A 34 7.33 -0.21 3.60
CA ARG A 34 7.19 1.17 3.10
C ARG A 34 8.26 2.11 3.68
N VAL A 35 8.45 2.09 5.00
CA VAL A 35 9.43 2.94 5.69
C VAL A 35 10.87 2.60 5.28
N LEU A 36 11.21 1.31 5.19
CA LEU A 36 12.55 0.87 4.78
C LEU A 36 12.86 1.29 3.34
N ARG A 37 11.91 1.17 2.41
CA ARG A 37 12.06 1.65 1.02
C ARG A 37 12.25 3.17 0.95
N ALA A 38 11.46 3.94 1.70
CA ALA A 38 11.61 5.39 1.78
C ALA A 38 13.00 5.82 2.30
N ARG A 39 13.62 4.99 3.16
CA ARG A 39 14.96 5.24 3.72
C ARG A 39 16.11 4.70 2.86
N SER A 40 15.91 3.63 2.09
CA SER A 40 16.95 3.01 1.26
C SER A 40 17.31 3.86 0.03
N VAL A 41 16.36 4.63 -0.50
CA VAL A 41 16.63 5.58 -1.58
C VAL A 41 17.25 6.84 -0.98
N ARG A 42 18.59 6.92 -0.84
CA ARG A 42 19.27 8.19 -0.50
C ARG A 42 18.94 9.22 -1.59
N PRO A 43 18.03 10.20 -1.36
CA PRO A 43 17.59 11.10 -2.43
C PRO A 43 18.73 12.02 -2.87
N ARG A 44 19.63 12.34 -1.92
CA ARG A 44 20.78 13.23 -2.14
C ARG A 44 21.90 12.63 -2.98
N LEU A 45 22.19 11.33 -2.83
CA LEU A 45 23.26 10.69 -3.62
C LEU A 45 22.81 10.48 -5.08
N ARG A 46 21.53 10.12 -5.29
CA ARG A 46 20.95 9.93 -6.63
C ARG A 46 20.74 11.27 -7.35
N ALA A 47 20.38 12.34 -6.63
CA ALA A 47 20.28 13.70 -7.17
C ALA A 47 21.64 14.31 -7.57
N MET A 48 22.73 13.95 -6.87
CA MET A 48 24.08 14.37 -7.26
C MET A 48 24.58 13.60 -8.49
N MET A 49 24.25 12.32 -8.65
CA MET A 49 24.61 11.55 -9.87
C MET A 49 23.72 11.88 -11.09
N SER A 50 22.52 12.45 -10.89
CA SER A 50 21.65 12.90 -12.00
C SER A 50 21.99 14.31 -12.51
N GLY A 51 23.10 14.90 -12.05
CA GLY A 51 23.49 16.29 -12.30
C GLY A 51 23.93 16.65 -13.73
N ARG A 52 23.55 15.88 -14.77
CA ARG A 52 23.90 16.23 -16.16
C ARG A 52 22.82 16.01 -17.22
N ASN A 53 21.65 15.46 -16.88
CA ASN A 53 20.47 15.43 -17.74
C ASN A 53 19.20 15.45 -16.88
N GLY A 54 18.40 16.50 -17.04
CA GLY A 54 17.33 16.91 -16.11
C GLY A 54 16.07 16.04 -16.09
N GLY A 55 16.18 14.80 -15.61
CA GLY A 55 15.03 13.97 -15.24
C GLY A 55 15.00 13.76 -13.74
N LYS A 56 14.05 14.38 -13.03
CA LYS A 56 13.72 14.03 -11.64
C LYS A 56 13.62 12.50 -11.53
N PRO A 57 14.20 11.84 -10.52
CA PRO A 57 13.89 10.44 -10.26
C PRO A 57 12.46 10.38 -9.73
N ALA A 58 11.48 10.40 -10.63
CA ALA A 58 10.16 9.88 -10.30
C ALA A 58 10.39 8.42 -9.95
N ALA A 59 9.94 7.99 -8.77
CA ALA A 59 9.72 6.57 -8.52
C ALA A 59 9.07 5.97 -9.77
N GLU A 60 9.57 4.82 -10.24
CA GLU A 60 9.06 4.18 -11.45
C GLU A 60 7.54 4.01 -11.31
N ARG A 61 6.79 4.80 -12.07
CA ARG A 61 5.33 4.81 -12.06
C ARG A 61 4.87 3.97 -13.23
N SER A 62 4.47 2.72 -12.95
CA SER A 62 3.94 1.83 -13.98
C SER A 62 2.46 2.15 -14.21
N PRO A 63 2.01 2.41 -15.45
CA PRO A 63 0.59 2.64 -15.71
C PRO A 63 -0.22 1.34 -15.51
N LEU A 64 -1.22 1.38 -14.63
CA LEU A 64 -2.14 0.25 -14.40
C LEU A 64 -3.47 0.42 -15.13
N ALA A 65 -4.01 1.64 -15.11
CA ALA A 65 -5.22 2.01 -15.84
C ALA A 65 -5.24 3.54 -16.08
N GLU A 66 -6.21 4.05 -16.83
CA GLU A 66 -6.33 5.49 -17.04
C GLU A 66 -6.49 6.23 -15.70
N GLY A 67 -5.57 7.17 -15.43
CA GLY A 67 -5.55 7.91 -14.16
C GLY A 67 -5.03 7.12 -12.95
N VAL A 68 -4.58 5.87 -13.12
CA VAL A 68 -4.12 4.98 -12.05
C VAL A 68 -2.73 4.42 -12.38
N VAL A 69 -1.79 4.53 -11.44
CA VAL A 69 -0.42 4.02 -11.60
C VAL A 69 -0.03 3.19 -10.39
N GLU A 70 0.86 2.23 -10.58
CA GLU A 70 1.59 1.60 -9.49
C GLU A 70 2.78 2.48 -9.12
N GLN A 71 2.98 2.72 -7.83
CA GLN A 71 4.19 3.37 -7.32
C GLN A 71 4.62 2.66 -6.04
N ASP A 72 5.85 2.14 -6.02
CA ASP A 72 6.44 1.47 -4.85
C ASP A 72 5.61 0.25 -4.34
N GLY A 73 4.92 -0.45 -5.26
CA GLY A 73 4.03 -1.58 -4.98
C GLY A 73 2.62 -1.19 -4.55
N GLU A 74 2.27 0.10 -4.60
CA GLU A 74 0.96 0.63 -4.19
C GLU A 74 0.22 1.18 -5.42
N VAL A 75 -1.09 0.95 -5.46
CA VAL A 75 -1.96 1.56 -6.46
C VAL A 75 -2.27 3.00 -6.05
N VAL A 76 -1.82 3.97 -6.84
CA VAL A 76 -1.97 5.40 -6.57
C VAL A 76 -2.54 6.15 -7.76
N LEU A 77 -3.10 7.33 -7.52
CA LEU A 77 -3.58 8.18 -8.60
C LEU A 77 -2.41 8.77 -9.42
N ALA A 78 -2.60 8.81 -10.73
CA ALA A 78 -1.71 9.53 -11.63
C ALA A 78 -1.68 11.02 -11.25
N ARG A 79 -0.54 11.70 -11.44
CA ARG A 79 -0.42 13.14 -11.10
C ARG A 79 -1.41 14.02 -11.84
N ALA A 80 -1.84 13.61 -13.03
CA ALA A 80 -2.81 14.33 -13.86
C ALA A 80 -4.27 13.97 -13.54
N ALA A 81 -4.52 12.97 -12.68
CA ALA A 81 -5.86 12.52 -12.37
C ALA A 81 -6.68 13.63 -11.70
N ARG A 82 -7.95 13.74 -12.10
CA ARG A 82 -8.92 14.70 -11.57
C ARG A 82 -10.15 13.93 -11.08
N PRO A 83 -10.17 13.43 -9.83
CA PRO A 83 -11.28 12.64 -9.31
C PRO A 83 -12.62 13.36 -9.46
N GLU A 84 -12.61 14.68 -9.33
CA GLU A 84 -13.83 15.49 -9.35
C GLU A 84 -14.44 15.62 -10.76
N ARG A 85 -13.67 15.22 -11.78
CA ARG A 85 -14.05 15.21 -13.19
C ARG A 85 -14.17 13.79 -13.76
N ASP A 86 -13.82 12.77 -12.98
CA ASP A 86 -13.92 11.36 -13.34
C ASP A 86 -14.46 10.55 -12.14
N PRO A 87 -15.80 10.48 -11.96
CA PRO A 87 -16.41 9.83 -10.80
C PRO A 87 -16.20 8.30 -10.78
N VAL A 88 -15.78 7.69 -11.89
CA VAL A 88 -15.49 6.23 -11.93
C VAL A 88 -14.02 5.91 -11.63
N LEU A 89 -13.15 6.92 -11.50
CA LEU A 89 -11.74 6.76 -11.14
C LEU A 89 -11.52 5.96 -9.85
N PRO A 90 -12.28 6.16 -8.74
CA PRO A 90 -12.09 5.35 -7.53
C PRO A 90 -12.39 3.86 -7.75
N LEU A 91 -13.42 3.53 -8.53
CA LEU A 91 -13.75 2.15 -8.86
C LEU A 91 -12.65 1.52 -9.72
N ARG A 92 -12.10 2.29 -10.68
CA ARG A 92 -10.96 1.85 -11.50
C ARG A 92 -9.71 1.59 -10.66
N ALA A 93 -9.43 2.45 -9.68
CA ALA A 93 -8.33 2.26 -8.74
C ALA A 93 -8.53 1.01 -7.86
N ALA A 94 -9.75 0.78 -7.38
CA ALA A 94 -10.07 -0.42 -6.60
C ALA A 94 -9.92 -1.70 -7.42
N ALA A 95 -10.37 -1.71 -8.67
CA ALA A 95 -10.20 -2.85 -9.57
C ALA A 95 -8.72 -3.14 -9.84
N ALA A 96 -7.92 -2.12 -10.13
CA ALA A 96 -6.48 -2.26 -10.31
C ALA A 96 -5.78 -2.81 -9.05
N ALA A 97 -6.19 -2.37 -7.85
CA ALA A 97 -5.65 -2.86 -6.59
C ALA A 97 -6.01 -4.32 -6.28
N ALA A 98 -7.12 -4.83 -6.81
CA ALA A 98 -7.50 -6.23 -6.66
C ALA A 98 -6.75 -7.16 -7.65
N GLN A 99 -6.13 -6.60 -8.69
CA GLN A 99 -5.49 -7.33 -9.79
C GLN A 99 -3.96 -7.31 -9.73
N ALA A 100 -3.38 -6.35 -8.99
CA ALA A 100 -1.95 -6.25 -8.71
C ALA A 100 -1.54 -7.19 -7.57
#